data_AF-A0A367LUE7-F1
#
_entry.id   AF-A0A367LUE7-F1
#
_cell.length_a   1.000
_cell.length_b   1.000
_cell.length_c   1.000
_cell.angle_alpha   90.00
_cell.angle_beta   90.00
_cell.angle_gamma   90.00
#
_symmetry.space_group_name_H-M   'P 1'
#
loop_
_entity.id
_entity.type
_entity.pdbx_description
1 polymer ?
#
loop_
_entity_poly.entity_id
_entity_poly.type
_entity_poly.pdbx_seq_one_letter_code
_entity_poly.pdbx_strand_id
1 'polypeptide(L)' 'PSIAPAEAAAYFHKTECFCFTQQVLQPGESIEMPVRFIVDRDLPKDVRHVTLAYTLFDITARKPPVPVAGR' A
#
# COMPACT_ATOMS: atom_id res chain seq x y z
N PRO A 1 2.22 -0.75 7.22
CA PRO A 1 0.75 -0.54 7.14
C PRO A 1 0.11 -1.07 8.41
N SER A 2 -0.98 -0.45 8.85
CA SER A 2 -1.75 -0.93 9.99
C SER A 2 -3.17 -1.28 9.59
N ILE A 3 -3.71 -2.30 10.25
CA ILE A 3 -5.09 -2.77 10.09
C ILE A 3 -5.77 -2.62 11.46
N ALA A 4 -6.98 -2.06 11.47
CA ALA A 4 -7.79 -1.91 12.68
C ALA A 4 -9.26 -2.29 12.40
N PRO A 5 -9.99 -2.85 13.37
CA PRO A 5 -9.55 -3.26 14.72
C PRO A 5 -8.59 -4.47 14.70
N ALA A 6 -7.88 -4.72 15.80
CA ALA A 6 -6.84 -5.75 15.86
C ALA A 6 -7.40 -7.16 15.57
N GLU A 7 -8.62 -7.44 16.03
CA GLU A 7 -9.34 -8.70 15.74
C GLU A 7 -9.59 -8.93 14.25
N ALA A 8 -9.68 -7.88 13.43
CA ALA A 8 -9.87 -8.00 11.98
C ALA A 8 -8.57 -8.32 11.24
N ALA A 9 -7.41 -8.09 11.85
CA ALA A 9 -6.11 -8.21 11.18
C ALA A 9 -5.81 -9.67 10.76
N ALA A 10 -6.28 -10.66 11.53
CA ALA A 10 -6.09 -12.08 11.22
C ALA A 10 -6.90 -12.55 10.00
N TYR A 11 -7.97 -11.83 9.67
CA TYR A 11 -8.92 -12.16 8.60
C TYR A 11 -8.74 -11.29 7.35
N PHE A 12 -7.81 -10.34 7.39
CA PHE A 12 -7.55 -9.41 6.31
C PHE A 12 -6.24 -9.78 5.61
N HIS A 13 -6.35 -10.48 4.48
CA HIS A 13 -5.21 -10.97 3.73
C HIS A 13 -4.88 -10.01 2.60
N LYS A 14 -3.73 -9.36 2.72
CA LYS A 14 -3.21 -8.53 1.65
C LYS A 14 -2.60 -9.44 0.56
N THR A 15 -3.34 -9.67 -0.51
CA THR A 15 -2.91 -10.56 -1.61
C THR A 15 -1.79 -10.01 -2.47
N GLU A 16 -1.65 -8.68 -2.49
CA GLU A 16 -0.47 -8.05 -3.05
C GLU A 16 0.51 -7.75 -1.93
N CYS A 17 1.65 -8.42 -1.99
CA CYS A 17 2.82 -7.92 -1.32
C CYS A 17 3.12 -6.57 -1.97
N PHE A 18 2.74 -5.47 -1.31
CA PHE A 18 3.52 -4.25 -1.47
C PHE A 18 4.86 -4.55 -0.83
N CYS A 19 5.67 -5.40 -1.49
CA CYS A 19 7.09 -5.23 -1.43
C CYS A 19 7.28 -3.76 -1.72
N PHE A 20 7.85 -3.03 -0.77
CA PHE A 20 8.06 -1.59 -0.80
C PHE A 20 8.99 -1.23 -1.96
N THR A 21 8.52 -1.44 -3.19
CA THR A 21 9.21 -1.08 -4.41
C THR A 21 9.09 0.42 -4.46
N GLN A 22 10.22 1.06 -4.27
CA GLN A 22 10.33 2.50 -4.32
C GLN A 22 9.93 2.92 -5.72
N GLN A 23 8.82 3.64 -5.83
CA GLN A 23 8.34 4.14 -7.10
C GLN A 23 9.12 5.42 -7.43
N VAL A 24 9.68 5.47 -8.62
CA VAL A 24 10.33 6.67 -9.16
C VAL A 24 9.32 7.31 -10.09
N LEU A 25 9.04 8.60 -9.87
CA LEU A 25 8.15 9.38 -10.73
C LEU A 25 8.94 10.50 -11.40
N GLN A 26 8.79 10.59 -12.72
CA GLN A 26 9.29 11.72 -13.50
C GLN A 26 8.39 12.95 -13.29
N PRO A 27 8.88 14.16 -13.60
CA PRO A 27 8.06 15.36 -13.53
C PRO A 27 6.78 15.23 -14.36
N GLY A 28 5.62 15.37 -13.70
CA GLY A 28 4.30 15.23 -14.34
C GLY A 28 3.82 13.79 -14.54
N GLU A 29 4.61 12.79 -14.17
CA GLU A 29 4.19 11.38 -14.22
C GLU A 29 3.17 11.06 -13.12
N SER A 30 2.21 10.20 -13.45
CA SER A 30 1.25 9.63 -12.50
C SER A 30 1.24 8.12 -12.67
N ILE A 31 1.10 7.40 -11.56
CA ILE A 31 1.04 5.94 -11.57
C ILE A 31 -0.22 5.45 -10.85
N GLU A 32 -0.78 4.36 -11.34
CA GLU A 32 -1.83 3.63 -10.66
C GLU A 32 -1.20 2.58 -9.74
N MET A 33 -1.52 2.65 -8.45
CA MET A 33 -1.09 1.68 -7.45
C MET A 33 -2.32 0.91 -6.95
N PRO A 34 -2.71 -0.18 -7.62
CA PRO A 34 -3.85 -0.98 -7.16
C PRO A 34 -3.56 -1.58 -5.79
N VAL A 35 -4.60 -1.70 -4.97
CA VAL A 35 -4.54 -2.36 -3.66
C VAL A 35 -5.48 -3.55 -3.71
N ARG A 36 -4.93 -4.77 -3.70
CA ARG A 36 -5.75 -6.00 -3.66
C ARG A 36 -5.67 -6.74 -2.34
N PHE A 37 -6.84 -7.01 -1.76
CA PHE A 37 -6.99 -7.72 -0.49
C PHE A 37 -8.15 -8.72 -0.54
N ILE A 38 -8.11 -9.71 0.36
CA ILE A 38 -9.18 -10.67 0.63
C ILE A 38 -9.58 -10.49 2.09
N VAL A 39 -10.89 -10.51 2.36
CA VAL A 39 -11.46 -10.56 3.71
C VAL A 39 -12.06 -11.94 3.90
N ASP A 40 -11.60 -12.65 4.92
CA ASP A 40 -12.12 -13.98 5.24
C ASP A 40 -13.57 -13.92 5.68
N ARG A 41 -14.31 -14.99 5.34
CA ARG A 41 -15.72 -15.15 5.70
C ARG A 41 -15.94 -15.35 7.20
N ASP A 42 -14.89 -15.76 7.90
CA ASP A 42 -14.89 -16.02 9.34
C ASP A 42 -14.65 -14.75 10.18
N LEU A 43 -14.56 -13.57 9.54
CA LEU A 43 -14.49 -12.29 10.24
C LEU A 43 -15.68 -12.16 11.22
N PRO A 44 -15.43 -11.81 12.49
CA PRO A 44 -16.49 -11.65 13.48
C PRO A 44 -17.58 -10.67 13.03
N LYS A 45 -18.85 -11.05 13.22
CA LYS A 45 -20.02 -10.32 12.69
C LYS A 45 -20.21 -8.92 13.30
N ASP A 46 -19.60 -8.67 14.44
CA ASP A 46 -19.57 -7.38 15.15
C ASP A 46 -18.58 -6.39 14.53
N VAL A 47 -17.59 -6.87 13.76
CA VAL A 47 -16.68 -6.03 12.98
C VAL A 47 -17.39 -5.50 11.73
N ARG A 48 -17.85 -4.25 11.80
CA ARG A 48 -18.53 -3.58 10.69
C ARG A 48 -17.61 -2.74 9.81
N HIS A 49 -16.43 -2.38 10.31
CA HIS A 49 -15.48 -1.52 9.62
C HIS A 49 -14.08 -2.06 9.79
N VAL A 50 -13.34 -2.16 8.69
CA VAL A 50 -11.91 -2.45 8.69
C VAL A 50 -11.20 -1.25 8.10
N THR A 51 -10.25 -0.70 8.85
CA THR A 51 -9.44 0.45 8.42
C THR A 51 -8.06 -0.02 8.02
N LEU A 52 -7.63 0.36 6.83
CA LEU A 52 -6.31 0.08 6.29
C LEU A 52 -5.56 1.40 6.11
N ALA A 53 -4.48 1.59 6.88
CA ALA A 53 -3.68 2.81 6.82
C ALA A 53 -2.33 2.57 6.14
N TYR A 54 -2.03 3.43 5.16
CA TYR A 54 -0.74 3.54 4.49
C TYR A 54 -0.20 4.96 4.59
N THR A 55 1.11 5.07 4.78
CA THR A 55 1.84 6.33 4.70
C THR A 55 2.84 6.22 3.57
N LEU A 56 2.74 7.13 2.61
CA LEU A 56 3.73 7.31 1.57
C LEU A 56 4.78 8.29 2.08
N PHE A 57 6.05 7.93 1.94
CA PHE A 57 7.16 8.79 2.33
C PHE A 57 7.92 9.25 1.09
N ASP A 58 8.10 10.56 0.95
CA ASP A 58 9.03 11.10 -0.02
C ASP A 58 10.47 10.85 0.47
N ILE A 59 11.24 10.13 -0.34
CA ILE A 59 12.65 9.81 -0.09
C ILE A 59 13.56 10.33 -1.22
N THR A 60 13.06 11.22 -2.07
CA THR A 60 13.77 11.73 -3.26
C THR A 60 15.13 12.31 -2.88
N ALA A 61 15.21 13.08 -1.80
CA ALA A 61 16.46 13.67 -1.30
C ALA A 61 17.51 12.65 -0.83
N ARG A 62 17.10 11.40 -0.53
CA ARG A 62 17.98 10.32 -0.03
C ARG A 62 18.39 9.36 -1.14
N LYS A 63 17.93 9.57 -2.37
CA LYS A 63 18.22 8.72 -3.52
C LYS A 63 19.11 9.45 -4.53
N PRO A 64 20.05 8.74 -5.18
CA PRO A 64 20.72 9.27 -6.36
C PRO A 64 19.69 9.66 -7.42
N PRO A 65 19.92 10.74 -8.19
CA PRO A 65 19.06 11.09 -9.32
C PRO A 65 18.92 9.90 -10.27
N VAL A 66 17.70 9.49 -10.56
CA VAL A 66 17.44 8.47 -11.56
C VAL A 66 17.56 9.12 -12.93
N PRO A 67 18.39 8.59 -13.86
CA PRO A 67 18.47 9.12 -15.21
C PRO A 67 17.08 9.12 -15.83
N VAL A 68 16.62 10.30 -16.24
CA VAL A 68 15.40 10.42 -17.04
C VAL A 68 15.70 9.76 -18.37
N ALA A 69 15.09 8.61 -18.64
CA ALA A 69 15.17 7.99 -19.97
C ALA A 69 14.59 9.00 -20.96
N GLY A 70 15.47 9.58 -21.79
CA GLY A 70 15.15 10.71 -22.63
C GLY A 70 14.15 10.37 -23.75
N ARG A 71 13.27 11.34 -24.01
CA ARG A 71 12.42 11.57 -25.21
C ARG A 71 11.81 10.37 -25.91
#